data_AF-A0A2V7VTW1-F1
#
_entry.id   AF-A0A2V7VTW1-F1
#
_cell.length_a   1.000
_cell.length_b   1.000
_cell.length_c   1.000
_cell.angle_alpha   90.00
_cell.angle_beta   90.00
_cell.angle_gamma   90.00
#
_symmetry.space_group_name_H-M   'P 1'
#
loop_
_entity.id
_entity.type
_entity.pdbx_description
1 polymer ?
#
loop_
_entity_poly.entity_id
_entity_poly.type
_entity_poly.pdbx_seq_one_letter_code
_entity_poly.pdbx_strand_id
1 'polypeptide(L)' 'MPNGSPTGLYLSPVKVREVIAELERDGWQLVRTRGSHRQFRHTSKPGTVTVAGKLGVDVPAGTLGSIWKQAGLKKT' A
#
# COMPACT_ATOMS: atom_id res chain seq x y z
N MET A 1 5.16 -21.13 15.12
CA MET A 1 3.69 -21.18 15.06
C MET A 1 3.23 -20.52 13.77
N PRO A 2 2.77 -21.27 12.75
CA PRO A 2 2.03 -20.71 11.62
C PRO A 2 0.52 -20.90 11.88
N ASN A 3 -0.20 -19.81 12.16
CA ASN A 3 -1.66 -19.83 12.25
C ASN A 3 -2.27 -19.44 10.90
N GLY A 4 -3.04 -20.34 10.29
CA GLY A 4 -4.04 -19.98 9.28
C GLY A 4 -4.00 -20.82 8.00
N SER A 5 -4.93 -21.77 7.93
CA SER A 5 -5.25 -22.68 6.81
C SER A 5 -5.55 -21.98 5.46
N PRO A 6 -5.34 -22.65 4.32
CA PRO A 6 -5.79 -22.18 3.01
C PRO A 6 -7.20 -22.71 2.74
N THR A 7 -8.23 -21.84 2.71
CA THR A 7 -9.58 -22.27 2.31
C THR A 7 -10.29 -21.17 1.52
N GLY A 8 -10.57 -21.48 0.25
CA GLY A 8 -11.72 -21.01 -0.54
C GLY A 8 -11.85 -19.51 -0.80
N LEU A 9 -11.46 -19.07 -2.00
CA LEU A 9 -11.96 -17.86 -2.69
C LEU A 9 -12.20 -16.61 -1.83
N TYR A 10 -11.30 -16.32 -0.89
CA TYR A 10 -11.29 -15.05 -0.16
C TYR A 10 -10.43 -14.07 -0.96
N LEU A 11 -10.96 -12.90 -1.32
CA LEU A 11 -10.13 -11.79 -1.78
C LEU A 11 -9.13 -11.50 -0.65
N SER A 12 -7.91 -12.02 -0.78
CA SER A 12 -6.85 -11.93 0.21
C SER A 12 -6.77 -10.49 0.70
N PRO A 13 -6.92 -10.22 2.01
CA PRO A 13 -6.88 -8.85 2.47
C PRO A 13 -5.49 -8.30 2.17
N VAL A 14 -5.46 -7.22 1.38
CA VAL A 14 -4.20 -6.61 0.93
C VAL A 14 -3.55 -5.98 2.15
N LYS A 15 -2.39 -6.49 2.55
CA LYS A 15 -1.67 -5.97 3.71
C LYS A 15 -0.90 -4.71 3.34
N VAL A 16 -0.67 -3.84 4.33
CA VAL A 16 0.10 -2.60 4.14
C VAL A 16 1.45 -2.86 3.49
N ARG A 17 2.13 -3.96 3.85
CA ARG A 17 3.40 -4.36 3.23
C ARG A 17 3.30 -4.60 1.71
N GLU A 18 2.19 -5.15 1.23
CA GLU A 18 1.99 -5.48 -0.19
C GLU A 18 1.84 -4.19 -0.98
N VAL A 19 1.07 -3.24 -0.44
CA VAL A 19 0.90 -1.90 -1.03
C VAL A 19 2.22 -1.16 -1.12
N ILE A 20 3.04 -1.23 -0.06
CA ILE A 20 4.36 -0.60 -0.05
C ILE A 20 5.27 -1.25 -1.10
N ALA A 21 5.32 -2.58 -1.14
CA ALA A 21 6.14 -3.28 -2.12
C ALA A 21 5.75 -2.92 -3.57
N GLU A 22 4.46 -2.81 -3.87
CA GLU A 22 4.00 -2.42 -5.20
C GLU A 22 4.34 -0.95 -5.53
N LEU A 23 4.20 -0.04 -4.56
CA LEU A 23 4.62 1.35 -4.71
C LEU A 23 6.13 1.44 -4.99
N GLU A 24 6.95 0.74 -4.21
CA GLU A 24 8.40 0.70 -4.41
C GLU A 24 8.78 0.13 -5.78
N ARG A 25 8.05 -0.90 -6.26
CA ARG A 25 8.23 -1.47 -7.59
C ARG A 25 7.85 -0.53 -8.73
N ASP A 26 6.81 0.29 -8.55
CA ASP A 26 6.44 1.35 -9.50
C ASP A 26 7.45 2.51 -9.50
N GLY A 27 8.34 2.59 -8.49
CA GLY A 27 9.37 3.63 -8.38
C GLY A 27 9.04 4.72 -7.36
N TRP A 28 8.03 4.49 -6.51
CA TRP A 28 7.77 5.37 -5.37
C TRP A 28 8.81 5.15 -4.27
N GLN A 29 9.44 6.23 -3.83
CA GLN A 29 10.47 6.21 -2.79
C GLN A 29 9.93 6.79 -1.49
N LEU A 30 10.21 6.11 -0.37
CA LEU A 30 9.89 6.61 0.96
C LEU A 30 10.70 7.87 1.26
N VAL A 31 10.03 9.02 1.34
CA VAL A 31 10.69 10.31 1.62
C VAL A 31 10.57 10.73 3.08
N ARG A 32 9.49 10.32 3.76
CA ARG A 32 9.25 10.70 5.15
C ARG A 32 8.43 9.65 5.86
N THR A 33 8.78 9.37 7.11
CA THR A 33 7.96 8.56 8.01
C THR A 33 7.70 9.33 9.28
N ARG A 34 6.44 9.35 9.73
CA ARG A 34 6.05 9.86 11.04
C ARG A 34 5.12 8.85 11.72
N GLY A 35 5.63 8.20 12.77
CA GLY A 35 4.89 7.15 13.48
C GLY A 35 4.52 6.00 12.53
N SER A 36 3.22 5.69 12.44
CA SER A 36 2.67 4.68 11.54
C SER A 36 2.37 5.19 10.12
N HIS A 37 2.64 6.46 9.82
CA HIS A 37 2.41 7.05 8.50
C HIS A 37 3.70 7.14 7.71
N ARG A 38 3.67 6.63 6.47
CA ARG A 38 4.77 6.64 5.51
C ARG A 38 4.35 7.46 4.30
N GLN A 39 5.18 8.44 3.93
CA GLN A 39 4.97 9.28 2.75
C GLN A 39 5.97 8.87 1.68
N PHE A 40 5.44 8.54 0.52
CA PHE A 40 6.18 8.14 -0.66
C PHE A 40 6.09 9.22 -1.73
N ARG A 41 7.18 9.42 -2.46
CA ARG A 41 7.26 10.33 -3.61
C ARG A 41 7.84 9.59 -4.80
N HIS A 42 7.29 9.85 -5.97
CA HIS A 42 7.81 9.35 -7.22
C HIS A 42 8.69 10.42 -7.87
N THR A 43 9.76 10.02 -8.55
CA THR A 43 10.66 10.93 -9.28
C THR A 43 9.98 11.53 -10.50
N SER A 44 9.28 10.70 -11.28
CA SER A 44 8.57 11.13 -12.50
C SER A 44 7.11 11.59 -12.31
N LYS A 45 6.38 11.13 -11.28
CA LYS A 45 4.95 11.43 -11.09
C LYS A 45 4.80 12.53 -10.04
N PRO A 46 4.09 13.64 -10.33
CA PRO A 46 3.85 14.67 -9.34
C PRO A 46 2.86 14.17 -8.27
N GLY A 47 3.21 14.37 -7.00
CA GLY A 47 2.34 14.00 -5.88
C GLY A 47 3.10 13.36 -4.71
N THR A 48 2.37 13.03 -3.65
CA THR A 48 2.89 12.28 -2.51
C THR A 48 1.82 11.27 -2.09
N VAL A 49 2.19 10.01 -2.03
CA VAL A 49 1.32 8.92 -1.59
C VAL A 49 1.55 8.71 -0.11
N THR A 50 0.48 8.74 0.69
CA THR A 50 0.58 8.48 2.12
C THR A 50 -0.01 7.12 2.45
N VAL A 51 0.83 6.22 2.95
CA VAL A 51 0.42 4.91 3.46
C VAL A 51 0.41 4.95 4.98
N ALA A 52 -0.79 4.88 5.56
CA ALA A 52 -0.98 4.80 6.99
C ALA A 52 -1.15 3.35 7.45
N GLY A 53 -0.52 2.98 8.55
CA GLY A 53 -0.74 1.70 9.23
C GLY A 53 0.52 0.86 9.46
N LYS A 54 0.34 -0.21 10.24
CA LYS A 54 1.38 -1.21 10.50
C LYS A 54 1.49 -2.19 9.33
N LEU A 55 2.71 -2.67 9.03
CA LEU A 55 3.00 -3.53 7.87
C LEU A 55 2.15 -4.81 7.81
N GLY A 56 1.78 -5.37 8.97
CA GLY A 56 1.00 -6.59 9.09
C GLY A 56 -0.52 -6.40 9.12
N VAL A 57 -1.01 -5.16 9.04
CA VAL A 57 -2.44 -4.83 9.07
C VAL A 57 -3.00 -4.84 7.67
N ASP A 58 -4.25 -5.28 7.57
CA ASP A 58 -5.03 -5.29 6.35
C ASP A 58 -5.47 -3.87 5.97
N VAL A 59 -5.31 -3.51 4.70
CA VAL A 59 -5.69 -2.21 4.17
C VAL A 59 -7.15 -2.28 3.72
N PRO A 60 -8.04 -1.43 4.27
CA PRO A 60 -9.40 -1.35 3.78
C PRO A 60 -9.45 -1.00 2.29
N ALA A 61 -10.36 -1.60 1.54
CA ALA A 61 -10.46 -1.38 0.09
C ALA A 61 -10.61 0.10 -0.29
N GLY A 62 -11.29 0.91 0.54
CA GLY A 62 -11.39 2.36 0.33
C GLY A 62 -10.05 3.10 0.47
N THR A 63 -9.24 2.70 1.45
CA THR A 63 -7.88 3.23 1.65
C THR A 63 -6.99 2.80 0.50
N LEU A 64 -7.06 1.54 0.10
CA LEU A 64 -6.32 0.99 -1.02
C LEU A 64 -6.65 1.75 -2.33
N GLY A 65 -7.93 1.96 -2.63
CA GLY A 65 -8.38 2.72 -3.79
C GLY A 65 -7.90 4.18 -3.77
N SER A 66 -7.85 4.79 -2.59
CA SER A 66 -7.33 6.15 -2.42
C SER A 66 -5.82 6.22 -2.67
N ILE A 67 -5.07 5.24 -2.16
CA ILE A 67 -3.63 5.10 -2.41
C ILE A 67 -3.35 4.93 -3.90
N TRP A 68 -4.03 4.01 -4.59
CA TRP A 68 -3.84 3.80 -6.03
C TRP A 68 -4.21 5.03 -6.87
N LYS A 69 -5.26 5.75 -6.47
CA LYS A 69 -5.65 6.99 -7.13
C LYS A 69 -4.57 8.06 -6.95
N GLN A 70 -4.01 8.20 -5.75
CA GLN A 70 -2.90 9.11 -5.49
C GLN A 70 -1.62 8.70 -6.21
N ALA A 71 -1.38 7.39 -6.35
CA ALA A 71 -0.21 6.85 -7.03
C ALA A 71 -0.32 6.90 -8.57
N GLY A 72 -1.48 7.27 -9.11
CA GLY A 72 -1.76 7.20 -10.54
C GLY A 72 -1.70 5.77 -11.10
N LEU A 73 -1.89 4.77 -10.24
CA LEU A 73 -1.83 3.34 -10.56
C LEU A 73 -3.22 2.73 -10.84
N LYS A 74 -4.28 3.52 -10.64
CA LYS A 74 -5.62 3.12 -11.07
C LYS A 74 -5.67 3.11 -12.59
N LYS A 75 -5.58 1.93 -13.21
CA LYS A 75 -5.99 1.73 -14.60
C LYS A 75 -7.50 2.00 -14.71
N THR A 76 -7.85 2.93 -15.57
CA THR A 76 -9.21 3.20 -16.02
C THR A 76 -9.81 1.96 -16.68
#